data_AF-A0A1W9SWG7-F1
#
_entry.id   AF-A0A1W9SWG7-F1
#
_cell.length_a   1.000
_cell.length_b   1.000
_cell.length_c   1.000
_cell.angle_alpha   90.00
_cell.angle_beta   90.00
_cell.angle_gamma   90.00
#
_symmetry.space_group_name_H-M   'P 1'
#
loop_
_entity.id
_entity.type
_entity.pdbx_description
1 polymer ?
#
loop_
_entity_poly.entity_id
_entity_poly.type
_entity_poly.pdbx_seq_one_letter_code
_entity_poly.pdbx_strand_id
1 'polypeptide(L)'
;FLEKYTRMDKIVSITDFRSLDRTPEGNRFLVYSMFPKAVVSVRISYADEERQMVAVQVGHSIFNRHCNVNAGKMLARFEGGGHPGAGACRFHRDKAKQYIPAILEILLNNKRSFLD
;
A
#
# COMPACT_ATOMS: atom_id res chain seq x y z
N PHE A 1 2.32 17.02 -3.57
CA PHE A 1 2.53 16.02 -2.51
C PHE A 1 2.85 14.64 -3.08
N LEU A 2 1.98 14.04 -3.90
CA LEU A 2 2.23 12.70 -4.44
C LEU A 2 3.58 12.57 -5.16
N GLU A 3 3.92 13.43 -6.12
CA GLU A 3 5.25 13.40 -6.78
C GLU A 3 6.45 13.42 -5.83
N LYS A 4 6.33 14.13 -4.70
CA LYS A 4 7.42 14.28 -3.73
C LYS A 4 7.58 13.07 -2.81
N TYR A 5 6.47 12.40 -2.48
CA TYR A 5 6.42 11.35 -1.45
C TYR A 5 6.10 9.96 -2.01
N THR A 6 5.88 9.87 -3.33
CA THR A 6 5.64 8.61 -4.03
C THR A 6 6.86 8.27 -4.86
N ARG A 7 7.42 7.09 -4.63
CA ARG A 7 8.43 6.50 -5.50
C ARG A 7 7.86 5.31 -6.26
N MET A 8 8.37 5.07 -7.46
CA MET A 8 8.12 3.83 -8.19
C MET A 8 9.15 2.78 -7.79
N ASP A 9 8.69 1.57 -7.53
CA ASP A 9 9.51 0.38 -7.36
C ASP A 9 9.00 -0.70 -8.30
N LYS A 10 9.66 -0.84 -9.45
CA LYS A 10 9.20 -1.67 -10.57
C LYS A 10 7.74 -1.36 -10.94
N ILE A 11 6.81 -2.21 -10.51
CA ILE A 11 5.37 -2.16 -10.81
C ILE A 11 4.53 -1.62 -9.64
N VAL A 12 5.16 -1.19 -8.54
CA VAL A 12 4.48 -0.71 -7.33
C VAL A 12 4.74 0.78 -7.16
N SER A 13 3.70 1.59 -6.99
CA SER A 13 3.84 2.97 -6.51
C SER A 13 3.76 3.01 -5.00
N ILE A 14 4.79 3.54 -4.33
CA ILE A 14 4.88 3.55 -2.86
C ILE A 14 4.86 4.99 -2.39
N THR A 15 3.76 5.38 -1.75
CA THR A 15 3.56 6.69 -1.13
C THR A 15 3.80 6.58 0.37
N ASP A 16 4.84 7.22 0.90
CA ASP A 16 5.11 7.23 2.35
C ASP A 16 4.95 8.64 2.92
N PHE A 17 3.91 8.81 3.72
CA PHE A 17 3.57 10.08 4.38
C PHE A 17 3.96 10.10 5.87
N ARG A 18 4.67 9.09 6.38
CA ARG A 18 5.05 9.06 7.81
C ARG A 18 6.01 10.17 8.23
N SER A 19 6.68 10.82 7.29
CA SER A 19 7.51 12.00 7.55
C SER A 19 6.70 13.30 7.69
N LEU A 20 5.39 13.28 7.44
CA LEU A 20 4.51 14.44 7.49
C LEU A 20 3.79 14.52 8.83
N ASP A 21 3.58 15.74 9.32
CA ASP A 21 2.81 15.96 10.56
C ASP A 21 1.33 15.66 10.39
N ARG A 22 0.79 16.00 9.22
CA ARG A 22 -0.56 15.64 8.81
C ARG A 22 -0.52 14.96 7.46
N THR A 23 -1.21 13.84 7.37
CA THR A 23 -1.39 13.14 6.10
C THR A 23 -2.29 13.99 5.21
N PRO A 24 -1.85 14.38 3.99
CA PRO A 24 -2.68 15.17 3.09
C PRO A 24 -3.96 14.41 2.70
N GLU A 25 -5.08 15.11 2.71
CA GLU A 25 -6.31 14.67 2.08
C GLU A 25 -6.25 14.90 0.57
N GLY A 26 -6.91 14.05 -0.20
CA GLY A 26 -6.89 14.16 -1.65
C GLY A 26 -7.58 13.01 -2.35
N ASN A 27 -7.60 13.09 -3.68
CA ASN A 27 -8.23 12.08 -4.51
C ASN A 27 -7.46 10.75 -4.47
N ARG A 28 -8.11 9.69 -3.97
CA ARG A 28 -7.56 8.32 -3.88
C ARG A 28 -7.22 7.66 -5.22
N PHE A 29 -7.71 8.19 -6.34
CA PHE A 29 -7.46 7.69 -7.68
C PHE A 29 -6.33 8.43 -8.41
N LEU A 30 -5.95 9.63 -7.95
CA LEU A 30 -4.97 10.47 -8.63
C LEU A 30 -3.61 9.77 -8.76
N VAL A 31 -3.23 8.96 -7.77
CA VAL A 31 -1.99 8.18 -7.80
C VAL A 31 -1.89 7.28 -9.05
N TYR A 32 -3.01 6.71 -9.53
CA TYR A 32 -2.98 5.84 -10.71
C TYR A 32 -2.76 6.62 -12.00
N SER A 33 -3.23 7.87 -12.07
CA SER A 33 -2.99 8.76 -13.21
C SER A 33 -1.55 9.29 -13.23
N MET A 34 -0.99 9.62 -12.07
CA MET A 34 0.37 10.14 -11.94
C MET A 34 1.43 9.06 -12.12
N PHE A 35 1.12 7.81 -11.76
CA PHE A 35 2.02 6.67 -11.83
C PHE A 35 1.44 5.53 -12.68
N PRO A 36 1.21 5.74 -13.99
CA PRO A 36 0.45 4.81 -14.84
C PRO A 36 1.15 3.46 -15.06
N LYS A 37 2.47 3.37 -14.82
CA LYS A 37 3.23 2.11 -14.87
C LYS A 37 2.94 1.19 -13.68
N ALA A 38 2.43 1.72 -12.58
CA ALA A 38 2.11 0.91 -11.40
C ALA A 38 0.89 0.03 -11.67
N VAL A 39 0.98 -1.25 -11.32
CA VAL A 39 -0.17 -2.17 -11.29
C VAL A 39 -0.89 -2.12 -9.94
N VAL A 40 -0.20 -1.65 -8.90
CA VAL A 40 -0.69 -1.55 -7.53
C VAL A 40 -0.03 -0.37 -6.81
N SER A 41 -0.81 0.31 -5.97
CA SER A 41 -0.34 1.40 -5.12
C SER A 41 -0.34 0.98 -3.66
N VAL A 42 0.71 1.36 -2.95
CA VAL A 42 0.88 1.24 -1.50
C VAL A 42 0.95 2.65 -0.91
N ARG A 43 0.12 2.93 0.10
CA ARG A 43 0.17 4.17 0.86
C ARG A 43 0.44 3.86 2.33
N ILE A 44 1.42 4.54 2.90
CA ILE A 44 1.88 4.36 4.28
C ILE A 44 1.70 5.68 5.02
N SER A 45 1.06 5.64 6.18
CA SER A 45 0.90 6.79 7.07
C SER A 45 0.82 6.35 8.53
N TYR A 46 0.86 7.30 9.46
CA TYR A 46 0.36 7.03 10.81
C TYR A 46 -1.18 7.09 10.81
N ALA A 47 -1.80 6.29 11.68
CA ALA A 47 -3.25 6.17 11.83
C ALA A 47 -3.78 6.97 13.02
N ASP A 48 -2.88 7.43 13.89
CA ASP A 48 -3.11 8.14 15.13
C ASP A 48 -2.15 9.34 15.25
N GLU A 49 -2.49 10.31 16.11
CA GLU A 49 -1.70 11.54 16.29
C GLU A 49 -0.38 11.26 17.02
N GLU A 50 -0.40 10.30 17.94
CA GLU A 50 0.75 9.84 18.73
C GLU A 50 1.73 8.98 17.91
N ARG A 51 1.39 8.66 16.66
CA ARG A 51 2.22 7.89 15.72
C ARG A 51 2.59 6.49 16.23
N GLN A 52 1.73 5.88 17.05
CA GLN A 52 1.92 4.51 17.54
C GLN A 52 1.38 3.49 16.55
N MET A 53 0.43 3.87 15.71
CA MET A 53 -0.22 2.99 14.76
C MET A 53 0.16 3.35 13.33
N VAL A 54 0.70 2.40 12.58
CA VAL A 54 0.99 2.55 11.15
C VAL A 54 -0.19 1.98 10.36
N ALA A 55 -0.68 2.73 9.38
CA ALA A 55 -1.62 2.26 8.38
C ALA A 55 -0.89 1.98 7.07
N VAL A 56 -1.15 0.81 6.48
CA VAL A 56 -0.77 0.49 5.10
C VAL A 56 -2.03 0.23 4.30
N GLN A 57 -2.21 0.97 3.21
CA GLN A 57 -3.33 0.83 2.28
C GLN A 57 -2.80 0.34 0.94
N VAL A 58 -3.45 -0.67 0.37
CA VAL A 58 -3.09 -1.26 -0.92
C VAL A 58 -4.28 -1.16 -1.86
N GLY A 59 -4.05 -0.70 -3.09
CA GLY A 59 -5.09 -0.59 -4.11
C GLY A 59 -4.57 -0.90 -5.50
N HIS A 60 -5.29 -1.74 -6.24
CA HIS A 60 -4.95 -2.07 -7.62
C HIS A 60 -5.17 -0.85 -8.52
N SER A 61 -4.30 -0.71 -9.52
CA SER A 61 -4.46 0.32 -10.54
C SER A 61 -5.72 0.05 -11.36
N ILE A 62 -6.56 1.08 -11.51
CA ILE A 62 -7.74 1.04 -12.37
C ILE A 62 -7.37 1.12 -13.86
N PHE A 63 -6.16 1.59 -14.18
CA PHE A 63 -5.65 1.71 -15.54
C PHE A 63 -4.78 0.51 -15.94
N ASN A 64 -3.91 0.03 -15.05
CA ASN A 64 -2.99 -1.07 -15.32
C ASN A 64 -3.35 -2.30 -14.46
N ARG A 65 -4.28 -3.13 -14.94
CA ARG A 65 -4.92 -4.21 -14.18
C ARG A 65 -4.12 -5.53 -14.13
N HIS A 66 -2.80 -5.45 -14.10
CA HIS A 66 -1.89 -6.62 -14.07
C HIS A 66 -1.41 -7.00 -12.66
N CYS A 67 -2.09 -6.53 -11.60
CA CYS A 67 -1.83 -6.99 -10.23
C CYS A 67 -2.50 -8.36 -10.01
N ASN A 68 -1.70 -9.36 -9.64
CA ASN A 68 -2.13 -10.74 -9.44
C ASN A 68 -2.36 -11.10 -7.98
N VAL A 69 -2.04 -10.19 -7.05
CA VAL A 69 -2.12 -10.44 -5.61
C VAL A 69 -3.53 -10.11 -5.11
N ASN A 70 -4.14 -11.00 -4.31
CA ASN A 70 -5.36 -10.66 -3.58
C ASN A 70 -5.02 -9.76 -2.38
N ALA A 71 -5.27 -8.45 -2.50
CA ALA A 71 -4.88 -7.47 -1.49
C ALA A 71 -5.49 -7.76 -0.10
N GLY A 72 -6.77 -8.14 -0.05
CA GLY A 72 -7.47 -8.47 1.19
C GLY A 72 -6.87 -9.69 1.90
N LYS A 73 -6.70 -10.81 1.18
CA LYS A 73 -6.08 -12.03 1.73
C LYS A 73 -4.64 -11.79 2.17
N MET A 74 -3.85 -11.04 1.38
CA MET A 74 -2.49 -10.66 1.75
C MET A 74 -2.48 -9.89 3.07
N LEU A 75 -3.29 -8.84 3.19
CA LEU A 75 -3.28 -7.95 4.36
C LEU A 75 -3.91 -8.59 5.61
N ALA A 76 -4.73 -9.64 5.48
CA ALA A 76 -5.18 -10.44 6.61
C ALA A 76 -4.02 -11.08 7.40
N ARG A 77 -2.87 -11.32 6.75
CA ARG A 77 -1.64 -11.82 7.40
C ARG A 77 -0.89 -10.75 8.20
N PHE A 78 -1.32 -9.49 8.11
CA PHE A 78 -0.65 -8.32 8.69
C PHE A 78 -1.63 -7.46 9.50
N GLU A 79 -2.61 -8.08 10.18
CA GLU A 79 -3.62 -7.38 11.02
C GLU A 79 -4.54 -6.45 10.21
N GLY A 80 -4.93 -6.91 9.03
CA GLY A 80 -5.81 -6.17 8.14
C GLY A 80 -6.81 -7.06 7.41
N GLY A 81 -7.18 -6.61 6.22
CA GLY A 81 -8.11 -7.32 5.35
C GLY A 81 -8.55 -6.46 4.18
N GLY A 82 -9.64 -6.88 3.53
CA GLY A 82 -10.25 -6.16 2.41
C GLY A 82 -10.78 -7.11 1.34
N HIS A 83 -10.75 -6.62 0.10
CA HIS A 83 -11.20 -7.33 -1.09
C HIS A 83 -10.02 -7.62 -2.02
N PRO A 84 -10.19 -8.43 -3.10
CA PRO A 84 -9.10 -8.75 -4.00
C PRO A 84 -8.36 -7.54 -4.57
N GLY A 85 -9.08 -6.47 -4.92
CA GLY A 85 -8.51 -5.27 -5.53
C GLY A 85 -8.05 -4.16 -4.57
N ALA A 86 -8.39 -4.25 -3.28
CA ALA A 86 -8.05 -3.21 -2.31
C ALA A 86 -8.15 -3.72 -0.87
N GLY A 87 -7.25 -3.27 -0.01
CA GLY A 87 -7.28 -3.57 1.41
C GLY A 87 -6.45 -2.62 2.24
N ALA A 88 -6.52 -2.80 3.55
CA ALA A 88 -5.69 -2.06 4.48
C ALA A 88 -5.34 -2.92 5.70
N CYS A 89 -4.24 -2.58 6.36
CA CYS A 89 -3.94 -3.03 7.71
C CYS A 89 -3.52 -1.85 8.60
N ARG A 90 -3.70 -2.03 9.91
CA ARG A 90 -3.26 -1.09 10.94
C ARG A 90 -2.60 -1.88 12.05
N PHE A 91 -1.36 -1.53 12.39
CA PHE A 91 -0.55 -2.28 13.34
C PHE A 91 0.37 -1.34 14.12
N HIS A 92 0.85 -1.79 15.28
CA HIS A 92 1.77 -1.02 16.10
C HIS A 92 3.09 -0.74 15.37
N ARG A 93 3.64 0.46 15.53
CA ARG A 93 4.82 0.97 14.79
C ARG A 93 6.05 0.06 14.89
N ASP A 94 6.18 -0.69 15.97
CA ASP A 94 7.31 -1.62 16.17
C ASP A 94 7.32 -2.75 15.13
N LYS A 95 6.15 -3.12 14.59
CA LYS A 95 6.02 -4.13 13.52
C LYS A 95 6.36 -3.58 12.14
N ALA A 96 6.50 -2.26 11.98
CA ALA A 96 6.68 -1.63 10.67
C ALA A 96 7.96 -2.08 9.94
N LYS A 97 9.05 -2.35 10.68
CA LYS A 97 10.31 -2.86 10.12
C LYS A 97 10.17 -4.27 9.54
N GLN A 98 9.18 -5.04 9.99
CA GLN A 98 8.91 -6.40 9.52
C GLN A 98 7.80 -6.41 8.46
N TYR A 99 6.66 -5.76 8.73
CA TYR A 99 5.46 -5.90 7.92
C TYR A 99 5.56 -5.16 6.59
N ILE A 100 6.10 -3.94 6.57
CA ILE A 100 6.17 -3.15 5.33
C ILE A 100 7.06 -3.83 4.28
N PRO A 101 8.31 -4.26 4.58
CA PRO A 101 9.13 -4.97 3.61
C PRO A 101 8.47 -6.26 3.10
N ALA A 102 7.85 -7.05 3.98
CA ALA A 102 7.17 -8.28 3.60
C ALA A 102 5.96 -8.03 2.67
N ILE A 103 5.17 -6.99 2.94
CA ILE A 103 4.06 -6.57 2.06
C ILE A 103 4.61 -6.17 0.68
N LEU A 104 5.66 -5.33 0.65
CA LEU A 104 6.27 -4.87 -0.60
C LEU A 104 6.87 -6.03 -1.40
N GLU A 105 7.54 -6.99 -0.75
CA GLU A 105 8.10 -8.16 -1.39
C GLU A 105 7.02 -9.00 -2.09
N ILE A 106 5.88 -9.25 -1.43
CA ILE A 106 4.75 -9.97 -2.03
C ILE A 106 4.23 -9.24 -3.28
N LEU A 107 4.02 -7.92 -3.17
CA LEU A 107 3.52 -7.10 -4.29
C LEU A 107 4.53 -7.01 -5.44
N LEU A 108 5.82 -6.93 -5.16
CA LEU A 108 6.89 -6.89 -6.16
C LEU A 108 7.06 -8.23 -6.87
N ASN A 109 6.85 -9.35 -6.17
CA ASN A 109 6.84 -10.68 -6.77
C ASN A 109 5.64 -10.90 -7.69
N ASN A 110 4.48 -10.30 -7.37
CA ASN A 110 3.27 -10.27 -8.19
C ASN A 110 2.83 -11.64 -8.75
N LYS A 111 2.98 -12.70 -7.95
CA LYS A 111 2.52 -14.05 -8.28
C LYS A 111 1.14 -14.29 -7.66
N ARG A 112 0.28 -15.04 -8.35
CA ARG A 112 -0.94 -15.59 -7.73
C ARG A 112 -0.55 -16.55 -6.62
N SER A 113 -1.19 -16.43 -5.46
CA SER A 113 -1.07 -17.45 -4.43
C SER A 113 -1.89 -18.67 -4.86
N PHE A 114 -1.39 -19.88 -4.63
CA PHE A 114 -2.17 -21.12 -4.83
C PHE A 114 -3.37 -21.23 -3.87
N LEU A 115 -3.48 -20.31 -2.91
CA LEU A 115 -4.56 -20.22 -1.92
C LEU A 115 -5.58 -19.10 -2.23
N ASP A 116 -5.48 -18.47 -3.40
CA ASP A 116 -6.42 -17.44 -3.88
C ASP A 116 -7.77 -18.00 -4.34
#